data_AF-A0A543IZ26-F1
#
_entry.id   AF-A0A543IZ26-F1
#
_cell.length_a   1.000
_cell.length_b   1.000
_cell.length_c   1.000
_cell.angle_alpha   90.00
_cell.angle_beta   90.00
_cell.angle_gamma   90.00
#
_symmetry.space_group_name_H-M   'P 1'
#
loop_
_entity.id
_entity.type
_entity.pdbx_description
1 polymer ?
#
loop_
_entity_poly.entity_id
_entity_poly.type
_entity_poly.pdbx_seq_one_letter_code
_entity_poly.pdbx_strand_id
1 'polypeptide(L)'
;MTGKLRPASEARRAFSSAVDAILSLAGGLAGAAALSVDPAEGTVRLGEPRFWIALAGIALGVSFCNHVVLTALGLASVGKLLTGTRLVRESDGARPGLLQMVRRWLWGFYWMLVIVPISVASMSDVNQEDMAGLRLVRR
;
A
#
# COMPACT_ATOMS: atom_id res chain seq x y z
N MET A 1 4.40 9.86 26.95
CA MET A 1 5.75 10.15 26.38
C MET A 1 5.62 10.60 24.91
N THR A 2 4.97 11.72 24.63
CA THR A 2 4.59 12.16 23.26
C THR A 2 5.58 13.14 22.60
N GLY A 3 6.73 13.42 23.22
CA GLY A 3 7.60 14.56 22.85
C GLY A 3 8.69 14.37 21.79
N LYS A 4 8.83 13.24 21.08
CA LYS A 4 9.99 13.02 20.18
C LYS A 4 9.72 12.28 18.85
N LEU A 5 8.47 12.15 18.41
CA LEU A 5 8.22 11.49 17.12
C LEU A 5 8.27 12.51 15.97
N ARG A 6 9.34 12.44 15.17
CA ARG A 6 9.51 13.29 13.99
C ARG A 6 8.66 12.74 12.83
N PRO A 7 7.75 13.53 12.24
CA PRO A 7 7.03 13.11 11.04
C PRO A 7 7.99 12.82 9.89
N ALA A 8 7.64 11.84 9.06
CA ALA A 8 8.37 11.56 7.82
C ALA A 8 8.17 12.69 6.80
N SER A 9 9.22 13.05 6.05
CA SER A 9 9.14 14.04 4.97
C SER A 9 8.31 13.52 3.80
N GLU A 10 7.68 14.43 3.05
CA GLU A 10 6.84 14.10 1.88
C GLU A 10 7.56 13.22 0.85
N ALA A 11 8.82 13.52 0.53
CA ALA A 11 9.60 12.69 -0.39
C ALA A 11 9.75 11.22 0.07
N ARG A 12 9.85 10.98 1.39
CA ARG A 12 9.93 9.61 1.94
C ARG A 12 8.58 8.92 1.89
N ARG A 13 7.51 9.67 2.15
CA ARG A 13 6.12 9.20 2.05
C ARG A 13 5.82 8.74 0.62
N ALA A 14 6.04 9.65 -0.34
CA ALA A 14 5.87 9.38 -1.77
C ALA A 14 6.70 8.18 -2.25
N PHE A 15 8.00 8.13 -1.91
CA PHE A 15 8.85 7.00 -2.30
C PHE A 15 8.39 5.68 -1.66
N SER A 16 8.02 5.68 -0.38
CA SER A 16 7.47 4.49 0.28
C SER A 16 6.23 3.99 -0.43
N SER A 17 5.31 4.90 -0.76
CA SER A 17 4.04 4.56 -1.40
C SER A 17 4.27 4.05 -2.84
N ALA A 18 5.21 4.63 -3.59
CA ALA A 18 5.61 4.14 -4.90
C ALA A 18 6.18 2.72 -4.85
N VAL A 19 7.07 2.43 -3.90
CA VAL A 19 7.63 1.08 -3.72
C VAL A 19 6.54 0.06 -3.39
N ASP A 20 5.64 0.39 -2.46
CA ASP A 20 4.55 -0.49 -2.07
C ASP A 20 3.59 -0.77 -3.24
N ALA A 21 3.33 0.23 -4.09
CA ALA A 21 2.50 0.10 -5.29
C ALA A 21 3.18 -0.77 -6.36
N ILE A 22 4.47 -0.53 -6.64
CA ILE A 22 5.25 -1.32 -7.58
C ILE A 22 5.31 -2.78 -7.13
N LEU A 23 5.54 -3.04 -5.84
CA LEU A 23 5.56 -4.39 -5.29
C LEU A 23 4.23 -5.11 -5.53
N SER A 24 3.11 -4.43 -5.27
CA SER A 24 1.77 -4.99 -5.44
C SER A 24 1.47 -5.29 -6.91
N LEU A 25 1.80 -4.35 -7.81
CA LEU A 25 1.59 -4.52 -9.25
C LEU A 25 2.49 -5.60 -9.85
N ALA A 26 3.77 -5.63 -9.50
CA ALA A 26 4.72 -6.63 -9.96
C ALA A 26 4.31 -8.04 -9.50
N GLY A 27 3.90 -8.19 -8.23
CA GLY A 27 3.38 -9.45 -7.72
C GLY A 27 2.10 -9.90 -8.43
N GLY A 28 1.18 -8.95 -8.68
CA GLY A 28 -0.02 -9.18 -9.47
C GLY A 28 0.27 -9.66 -10.89
N LEU A 29 1.14 -8.95 -11.61
CA LEU A 29 1.52 -9.30 -12.99
C LEU A 29 2.21 -10.66 -13.05
N ALA A 30 3.16 -10.93 -12.16
CA ALA A 30 3.88 -12.20 -12.12
C ALA A 30 2.93 -13.38 -11.83
N GLY A 31 2.06 -13.24 -10.83
CA GLY A 31 1.11 -14.30 -10.49
C GLY A 31 0.01 -14.49 -11.54
N ALA A 32 -0.51 -13.40 -12.13
CA ALA A 32 -1.50 -13.49 -13.21
C ALA A 32 -0.92 -14.15 -14.46
N ALA A 33 0.32 -13.80 -14.83
CA ALA A 33 1.04 -14.44 -15.92
C ALA A 33 1.20 -15.93 -15.64
N ALA A 34 1.69 -16.31 -14.44
CA ALA A 34 1.88 -17.71 -14.06
C ALA A 34 0.59 -18.55 -14.13
N LEU A 35 -0.56 -17.94 -13.82
CA LEU A 35 -1.88 -18.62 -13.87
C LEU A 35 -2.54 -18.60 -15.25
N SER A 36 -2.00 -17.85 -16.21
CA SER A 36 -2.60 -17.62 -17.54
C SER A 36 -1.69 -18.02 -18.71
N VAL A 37 -0.62 -18.76 -18.44
CA VAL A 37 0.21 -19.38 -19.48
C VAL A 37 -0.61 -20.46 -20.19
N ASP A 38 -0.66 -20.39 -21.51
CA ASP A 38 -1.17 -21.49 -22.33
C ASP A 38 -0.17 -22.67 -22.27
N PRO A 39 -0.56 -23.86 -21.80
CA PRO A 39 0.35 -25.00 -21.69
C PRO A 39 0.89 -25.48 -23.04
N ALA A 40 0.18 -25.24 -24.14
CA ALA A 40 0.55 -25.69 -25.48
C ALA A 40 1.45 -24.68 -26.19
N GLU A 41 1.20 -23.38 -26.03
CA GLU A 41 1.93 -22.31 -26.74
C GLU A 41 3.01 -21.64 -25.87
N GLY A 42 2.95 -21.78 -24.54
CA GLY A 42 3.85 -21.11 -23.61
C GLY A 42 3.65 -19.59 -23.53
N THR A 43 2.58 -19.05 -24.11
CA THR A 43 2.29 -17.62 -24.20
C THR A 43 1.28 -17.19 -23.13
N VAL A 44 1.35 -15.91 -22.70
CA VAL A 44 0.39 -15.33 -21.75
C VAL A 44 -0.77 -14.71 -22.53
N ARG A 45 -2.00 -15.14 -22.23
CA ARG A 45 -3.21 -14.65 -22.92
C ARG A 45 -3.80 -13.43 -22.21
N LEU A 46 -3.26 -12.25 -22.54
CA LEU A 46 -3.68 -10.97 -21.94
C LEU A 46 -5.15 -10.57 -22.24
N GLY A 47 -5.75 -11.12 -23.30
CA GLY A 47 -7.12 -10.80 -23.69
C GLY A 47 -8.20 -11.53 -22.90
N GLU A 48 -7.83 -12.49 -22.05
CA GLU A 48 -8.81 -13.32 -21.35
C GLU A 48 -9.22 -12.71 -19.99
N PRO A 49 -10.52 -12.72 -19.64
CA PRO A 49 -10.98 -12.21 -18.35
C PRO A 49 -10.26 -12.81 -17.15
N ARG A 50 -9.86 -14.09 -17.24
CA ARG A 50 -9.13 -14.79 -16.17
C ARG A 50 -7.82 -14.09 -15.79
N PHE A 51 -7.09 -13.55 -16.77
CA PHE A 51 -5.82 -12.86 -16.52
C PHE A 51 -6.05 -11.60 -15.68
N TRP A 52 -7.03 -10.79 -16.06
CA TRP A 52 -7.36 -9.54 -15.36
C TRP A 52 -7.92 -9.78 -13.95
N ILE A 53 -8.75 -10.82 -13.79
CA ILE A 53 -9.25 -11.24 -12.47
C ILE A 53 -8.09 -11.71 -11.59
N ALA A 54 -7.18 -12.53 -12.12
CA ALA A 54 -6.00 -13.00 -11.39
C ALA A 54 -5.07 -11.82 -11.01
N LEU A 55 -4.82 -10.91 -11.94
CA LEU A 55 -4.01 -9.71 -11.72
C LEU A 55 -4.58 -8.87 -10.59
N ALA A 56 -5.88 -8.54 -10.66
CA ALA A 56 -6.54 -7.75 -9.63
C ALA A 56 -6.50 -8.48 -8.27
N GLY A 57 -6.89 -9.76 -8.23
CA GLY A 57 -6.94 -10.54 -7.00
C GLY A 57 -5.57 -10.68 -6.32
N ILE A 58 -4.53 -10.99 -7.10
CA ILE A 58 -3.17 -11.17 -6.57
C ILE A 58 -2.56 -9.83 -6.19
N ALA A 59 -2.71 -8.77 -7.00
CA ALA A 59 -2.21 -7.44 -6.64
C ALA A 59 -2.84 -6.93 -5.34
N LEU A 60 -4.16 -7.12 -5.18
CA LEU A 60 -4.87 -6.79 -3.94
C LEU A 60 -4.38 -7.65 -2.77
N GLY A 61 -4.16 -8.95 -2.98
CA GLY A 61 -3.63 -9.86 -1.96
C GLY A 61 -2.22 -9.46 -1.50
N VAL A 62 -1.31 -9.16 -2.44
CA VAL A 62 0.05 -8.68 -2.13
C VAL A 62 -0.01 -7.34 -1.39
N SER A 63 -0.85 -6.41 -1.86
CA SER A 63 -1.08 -5.12 -1.20
C SER A 63 -1.57 -5.29 0.24
N PHE A 64 -2.56 -6.17 0.46
CA PHE A 64 -3.09 -6.48 1.78
C PHE A 64 -2.01 -7.08 2.70
N CYS A 65 -1.27 -8.08 2.20
CA CYS A 65 -0.18 -8.69 2.95
C CYS A 65 0.89 -7.66 3.33
N ASN A 66 1.26 -6.76 2.43
CA ASN A 66 2.28 -5.73 2.69
C ASN A 66 1.79 -4.64 3.67
N HIS A 67 0.57 -4.12 3.48
CA HIS A 67 0.07 -2.99 4.27
C HIS A 67 -0.61 -3.38 5.59
N VAL A 68 -1.16 -4.60 5.68
CA VAL A 68 -1.89 -5.07 6.86
C VAL A 68 -1.04 -6.10 7.61
N VAL A 69 -0.71 -7.23 6.99
CA VAL A 69 -0.04 -8.35 7.69
C VAL A 69 1.38 -7.98 8.10
N LEU A 70 2.22 -7.56 7.14
CA LEU A 70 3.61 -7.20 7.41
C LEU A 70 3.68 -6.00 8.35
N THR A 71 2.81 -5.01 8.16
CA THR A 71 2.80 -3.84 9.04
C THR A 71 2.30 -4.22 10.45
N ALA A 72 1.38 -5.20 10.61
CA ALA A 72 0.94 -5.66 11.94
C ALA A 72 2.08 -6.34 12.71
N LEU A 73 2.95 -7.06 11.99
CA LEU A 73 4.11 -7.75 12.56
C LEU A 73 5.31 -6.80 12.79
N GLY A 74 5.60 -5.92 11.83
CA GLY A 74 6.82 -5.11 11.77
C GLY A 74 6.65 -3.59 11.93
N LEU A 75 5.41 -3.12 12.13
CA LEU A 75 5.01 -1.70 12.18
C LEU A 75 5.28 -0.91 10.90
N ALA A 76 5.60 -1.58 9.80
CA ALA A 76 5.96 -0.96 8.52
C ALA A 76 5.70 -1.93 7.36
N SER A 77 5.29 -1.38 6.21
CA SER A 77 5.33 -2.05 4.91
C SER A 77 6.76 -2.05 4.34
N VAL A 78 7.01 -2.78 3.26
CA VAL A 78 8.34 -2.85 2.61
C VAL A 78 8.88 -1.46 2.27
N GLY A 79 8.09 -0.60 1.62
CA GLY A 79 8.50 0.77 1.31
C GLY A 79 8.81 1.60 2.55
N LYS A 80 8.10 1.35 3.66
CA LYS A 80 8.31 2.04 4.94
C LYS A 80 9.60 1.58 5.61
N LEU A 81 9.89 0.29 5.55
CA LEU A 81 11.15 -0.26 6.01
C LEU A 81 12.33 0.35 5.24
N LEU A 82 12.23 0.43 3.91
CA LEU A 82 13.27 1.02 3.05
C LEU A 82 13.48 2.52 3.29
N THR A 83 12.41 3.25 3.63
CA THR A 83 12.49 4.68 3.95
C THR A 83 12.80 4.97 5.41
N GLY A 84 12.99 3.94 6.24
CA GLY A 84 13.24 4.08 7.67
C GLY A 84 12.06 4.75 8.40
N THR A 85 10.84 4.43 8.02
CA THR A 85 9.60 4.92 8.62
C THR A 85 8.79 3.79 9.26
N ARG A 86 7.91 4.14 10.19
CA ARG A 86 6.98 3.20 10.82
C ARG A 86 5.66 3.88 11.16
N LEU A 87 4.61 3.08 11.27
CA LEU A 87 3.30 3.51 11.72
C LEU A 87 3.16 3.34 13.23
N VAL A 88 2.62 4.38 13.86
CA VAL A 88 2.25 4.37 15.27
C VAL A 88 0.82 4.87 15.40
N ARG A 89 0.15 4.50 16.50
CA ARG A 89 -1.15 5.07 16.84
C ARG A 89 -0.98 6.53 17.25
N GLU A 90 -1.85 7.40 16.74
CA GLU A 90 -1.77 8.83 16.97
C GLU A 90 -2.02 9.20 18.45
N SER A 91 -2.97 8.51 19.11
CA SER A 91 -3.40 8.84 20.47
C SER A 91 -2.32 8.63 21.54
N ASP A 92 -1.51 7.59 21.42
CA ASP A 92 -0.58 7.14 22.47
C ASP A 92 0.81 6.74 21.96
N GLY A 93 1.04 6.74 20.64
CA GLY A 93 2.28 6.29 20.01
C GLY A 93 2.50 4.78 20.04
N ALA A 94 1.49 4.00 20.48
CA ALA A 94 1.58 2.55 20.59
C ALA A 94 1.45 1.86 19.22
N ARG A 95 1.46 0.52 19.24
CA ARG A 95 1.29 -0.28 18.02
C ARG A 95 -0.12 -0.07 17.43
N PRO A 96 -0.22 0.08 16.09
CA PRO A 96 -1.51 0.06 15.39
C PRO A 96 -2.27 -1.24 15.67
N GLY A 97 -3.58 -1.15 15.90
CA GLY A 97 -4.45 -2.33 15.98
C GLY A 97 -4.82 -2.84 14.58
N LEU A 98 -5.00 -4.16 14.41
CA LEU A 98 -5.28 -4.78 13.10
C LEU A 98 -6.43 -4.11 12.33
N LEU A 99 -7.54 -3.80 13.00
CA LEU A 99 -8.68 -3.13 12.38
C LEU A 99 -8.34 -1.70 11.90
N GLN A 100 -7.47 -0.97 12.59
CA GLN A 100 -7.01 0.35 12.12
C GLN A 100 -6.21 0.20 10.81
N MET A 101 -5.46 -0.89 10.68
CA MET A 101 -4.63 -1.17 9.50
C MET A 101 -5.50 -1.56 8.31
N VAL A 102 -6.50 -2.41 8.52
CA VAL A 102 -7.51 -2.74 7.49
C VAL A 102 -8.27 -1.49 7.06
N ARG A 103 -8.73 -0.66 8.00
CA ARG A 103 -9.40 0.61 7.69
C ARG A 103 -8.51 1.56 6.90
N ARG A 104 -7.24 1.70 7.30
CA ARG A 104 -6.25 2.51 6.57
C ARG A 104 -5.98 1.97 5.17
N TRP A 105 -5.92 0.65 5.00
CA TRP A 105 -5.76 0.00 3.70
C TRP A 105 -6.97 0.26 2.79
N LEU A 106 -8.20 0.08 3.29
CA LEU A 106 -9.43 0.43 2.56
C LEU A 106 -9.49 1.91 2.19
N TRP A 107 -9.11 2.78 3.12
CA TRP A 107 -9.02 4.22 2.86
C TRP A 107 -8.05 4.55 1.73
N GLY A 108 -7.01 3.74 1.53
CA GLY A 108 -6.09 3.91 0.42
C GLY A 108 -6.71 3.70 -0.95
N PHE A 109 -7.68 2.79 -1.08
CA PHE A 109 -8.43 2.65 -2.33
C PHE A 109 -9.35 3.84 -2.57
N TYR A 110 -10.09 4.27 -1.54
CA TYR A 110 -10.94 5.46 -1.64
C TYR A 110 -10.10 6.68 -2.04
N TRP A 111 -8.94 6.86 -1.42
CA TRP A 111 -8.02 7.91 -1.77
C TRP A 111 -7.54 7.84 -3.22
N MET A 112 -7.07 6.67 -3.66
CA MET A 112 -6.54 6.49 -5.01
C MET A 112 -7.61 6.68 -6.09
N LEU A 113 -8.84 6.22 -5.85
CA LEU A 113 -9.91 6.25 -6.83
C LEU A 113 -10.67 7.58 -6.85
N VAL A 114 -10.76 8.28 -5.71
CA VAL A 114 -11.58 9.49 -5.57
C VAL A 114 -10.71 10.72 -5.37
N ILE A 115 -9.79 10.69 -4.41
CA ILE A 115 -9.05 11.90 -4.02
C ILE A 115 -7.92 12.21 -4.98
N VAL A 116 -7.13 11.24 -5.43
CA VAL A 116 -6.01 11.49 -6.37
C VAL A 116 -6.48 12.17 -7.66
N PRO A 117 -7.53 11.71 -8.36
CA PRO A 117 -8.01 12.40 -9.55
C PRO A 117 -8.45 13.84 -9.28
N ILE A 118 -9.14 14.07 -8.15
CA ILE A 118 -9.57 15.40 -7.74
C ILE A 118 -8.36 16.28 -7.43
N SER A 119 -7.41 15.79 -6.63
CA SER A 119 -6.20 16.51 -6.24
C SER A 119 -5.32 16.88 -7.42
N VAL A 120 -5.21 15.99 -8.41
CA VAL A 120 -4.52 16.27 -9.69
C VAL A 120 -5.27 17.35 -10.47
N ALA A 121 -6.60 17.31 -10.52
CA ALA A 121 -7.40 18.31 -11.21
C ALA A 121 -7.42 19.68 -10.49
N SER A 122 -7.34 19.69 -9.15
CA SER A 122 -7.43 20.90 -8.32
C SER A 122 -6.08 21.47 -7.89
N MET A 123 -4.97 20.80 -8.22
CA MET A 123 -3.62 21.10 -7.71
C MET A 123 -3.57 21.23 -6.17
N SER A 124 -4.39 20.44 -5.47
CA SER A 124 -4.43 20.45 -3.99
C SER A 124 -3.49 19.41 -3.40
N ASP A 125 -2.73 19.79 -2.38
CA ASP A 125 -1.84 18.88 -1.66
C ASP A 125 -2.53 18.37 -0.39
N VAL A 126 -3.07 17.15 -0.46
CA VAL A 126 -3.73 16.49 0.68
C VAL A 126 -3.04 15.15 0.90
N ASN A 127 -2.81 14.76 2.16
CA ASN A 127 -1.97 13.62 2.49
C ASN A 127 -2.75 12.43 3.07
N GLN A 128 -2.61 11.26 2.43
CA GLN A 128 -3.33 10.03 2.76
C GLN A 128 -2.80 9.30 4.01
N GLU A 129 -1.50 9.47 4.32
CA GLU A 129 -0.77 8.47 5.11
C GLU A 129 -1.06 8.51 6.62
N ASP A 130 -1.64 9.60 7.12
CA ASP A 130 -1.97 9.81 8.55
C ASP A 130 -3.46 9.57 8.87
N MET A 131 -4.09 8.63 8.16
CA MET A 131 -5.51 8.32 8.29
C MET A 131 -5.77 7.15 9.25
N ALA A 132 -7.02 7.00 9.70
CA ALA A 132 -7.48 5.97 10.64
C ALA A 132 -6.84 6.04 12.05
N GLY A 133 -6.47 7.24 12.50
CA GLY A 133 -5.86 7.48 13.81
C GLY A 133 -4.44 6.93 13.92
N LEU A 134 -3.74 6.84 12.78
CA LEU A 134 -2.37 6.39 12.65
C LEU A 134 -1.51 7.54 12.14
N ARG A 135 -0.23 7.54 12.53
CA ARG A 135 0.74 8.53 12.10
C ARG A 135 1.99 7.86 11.57
N LEU A 136 2.49 8.34 10.43
CA LEU A 136 3.78 7.89 9.91
C LEU A 136 4.92 8.72 10.52
N VAL A 137 5.81 8.01 11.22
CA VAL A 137 6.94 8.61 11.93
C VAL A 137 8.25 8.00 11.43
N ARG A 138 9.34 8.78 11.55
CA ARG A 138 10.68 8.27 11.30
C ARG A 138 11.07 7.26 12.39
N ARG A 139 11.75 6.17 12.01
CA ARG A 139 12.41 5.27 12.96
C ARG A 139 13.58 5.95 13.64
#